data_AF-A0A950Q531-F1
#
_entry.id   AF-A0A950Q531-F1
#
_cell.length_a   1.000
_cell.length_b   1.000
_cell.length_c   1.000
_cell.angle_alpha   90.00
_cell.angle_beta   90.00
_cell.angle_gamma   90.00
#
_symmetry.space_group_name_H-M   'P 1'
#
loop_
_entity.id
_entity.type
_entity.pdbx_description
1 polymer ?
#
loop_
_entity_poly.entity_id
_entity_poly.type
_entity_poly.pdbx_seq_one_letter_code
_entity_poly.pdbx_strand_id
1 'polypeptide(L)'
;MAEQMAGFARASAAGAWLSASPRAQRVVAVHLAVVLSAALVAAVVHPGPAPVGPPLALAASSGPQPAASTRVPIGHQKRRTSETRDSGWAYWSVRIRGCESHGRPDAPPDYAAQNPRSSASGAYQILDGTWGGRYGVRHASDATPAQQEAVAAEIYRQHGTAWWMASAPCWRP
;
A
#
# COMPACT_ATOMS: atom_id res chain seq x y z
N MET A 1 -46.92 -47.50 42.68
CA MET A 1 -47.64 -46.80 41.59
C MET A 1 -46.58 -45.95 40.88
N ALA A 2 -45.72 -46.45 39.99
CA ALA A 2 -45.91 -47.15 38.71
C ALA A 2 -46.60 -46.28 37.64
N GLU A 3 -45.78 -45.71 36.74
CA GLU A 3 -45.94 -45.48 35.27
C GLU A 3 -44.97 -44.35 34.87
N GLN A 4 -43.82 -44.62 34.24
CA GLN A 4 -43.58 -44.86 32.80
C GLN A 4 -44.34 -43.90 31.87
N MET A 5 -43.60 -43.12 31.07
CA MET A 5 -43.58 -43.21 29.59
C MET A 5 -42.69 -42.13 28.97
N ALA A 6 -41.70 -42.62 28.21
CA ALA A 6 -41.13 -42.14 26.95
C ALA A 6 -41.28 -40.66 26.51
N GLY A 7 -40.17 -40.07 26.06
CA GLY A 7 -40.25 -38.88 25.21
C GLY A 7 -38.92 -38.29 24.73
N PHE A 8 -38.44 -38.79 23.59
CA PHE A 8 -37.62 -38.11 22.59
C PHE A 8 -36.20 -37.62 22.94
N ALA A 9 -35.23 -38.34 22.38
CA ALA A 9 -33.99 -37.73 21.91
C ALA A 9 -34.32 -36.59 20.93
N ARG A 10 -33.76 -35.40 21.16
CA ARG A 10 -33.59 -34.37 20.13
C ARG A 10 -32.27 -33.65 20.34
N ALA A 11 -31.31 -33.99 19.48
CA ALA A 11 -30.16 -33.18 19.19
C ALA A 11 -30.62 -31.76 18.85
N SER A 12 -30.09 -30.76 19.55
CA SER A 12 -30.19 -29.36 19.12
C SER A 12 -28.96 -29.04 18.30
N ALA A 13 -29.16 -29.08 16.98
CA ALA A 13 -28.23 -28.62 15.98
C ALA A 13 -27.90 -27.13 16.19
N ALA A 14 -26.61 -26.82 16.27
CA ALA A 14 -26.09 -25.47 16.03
C ALA A 14 -25.03 -25.56 14.93
N GLY A 15 -25.46 -26.01 13.76
CA GLY A 15 -24.61 -26.24 12.60
C GLY A 15 -25.39 -26.06 11.31
N ALA A 16 -25.94 -24.87 11.08
CA ALA A 16 -26.47 -24.44 9.78
C ALA A 16 -26.88 -22.95 9.83
N TRP A 17 -25.91 -22.03 9.91
CA TRP A 17 -26.13 -20.61 9.59
C TRP A 17 -25.02 -20.07 8.69
N LEU A 18 -24.69 -20.83 7.64
CA LEU A 18 -24.06 -20.26 6.46
C LEU A 18 -25.13 -20.18 5.38
N SER A 19 -25.94 -19.12 5.45
CA SER A 19 -26.86 -18.76 4.39
C SER A 19 -26.04 -18.47 3.14
N ALA A 20 -26.15 -19.40 2.19
CA ALA A 20 -25.61 -19.31 0.84
C ALA A 20 -26.22 -18.09 0.13
N SER A 21 -25.52 -16.95 0.21
CA SER A 21 -25.90 -15.78 -0.57
C SER A 21 -25.37 -15.92 -2.01
N PRO A 22 -26.22 -15.84 -3.04
CA PRO A 22 -25.80 -15.93 -4.45
C PRO A 22 -24.78 -14.86 -4.86
N ARG A 23 -24.69 -13.78 -4.07
CA ARG A 23 -23.74 -12.67 -4.27
C ARG A 23 -22.33 -13.04 -3.83
N ALA A 24 -22.16 -13.83 -2.77
CA ALA A 24 -20.84 -14.31 -2.33
C ALA A 24 -20.21 -15.27 -3.35
N GLN A 25 -21.02 -16.14 -3.99
CA GLN A 25 -20.53 -17.06 -5.02
C GLN A 25 -20.02 -16.34 -6.28
N ARG A 26 -20.65 -15.21 -6.66
CA ARG A 26 -20.19 -14.42 -7.82
C ARG A 26 -18.84 -13.73 -7.57
N VAL A 27 -18.60 -13.23 -6.37
CA VAL A 27 -17.32 -12.58 -6.01
C VAL A 27 -16.18 -13.60 -5.95
N VAL A 28 -16.42 -14.79 -5.40
CA VAL A 28 -15.42 -15.87 -5.37
C VAL A 28 -15.08 -16.38 -6.77
N ALA A 29 -16.07 -16.54 -7.66
CA ALA A 29 -15.83 -16.96 -9.04
C ALA A 29 -15.03 -15.93 -9.85
N VAL A 30 -15.32 -14.63 -9.69
CA VAL A 30 -14.55 -13.56 -10.33
C VAL A 30 -13.10 -13.53 -9.83
N HIS A 31 -12.87 -13.70 -8.52
CA HIS A 31 -11.51 -13.74 -7.98
C HIS A 31 -10.71 -14.95 -8.47
N LEU A 32 -11.31 -16.14 -8.56
CA LEU A 32 -10.63 -17.31 -9.11
C LEU A 32 -10.26 -17.14 -10.59
N ALA A 33 -11.13 -16.53 -11.40
CA ALA A 33 -10.82 -16.25 -12.81
C ALA A 33 -9.65 -15.27 -12.97
N VAL A 34 -9.58 -14.22 -12.15
CA VAL A 34 -8.46 -13.25 -12.18
C VAL A 34 -7.13 -13.90 -11.78
N VAL A 35 -7.12 -14.74 -10.75
CA VAL A 35 -5.90 -15.42 -10.28
C VAL A 35 -5.39 -16.43 -11.30
N LEU A 36 -6.27 -17.23 -11.93
CA LEU A 36 -5.88 -18.16 -13.00
C LEU A 36 -5.35 -17.45 -14.25
N SER A 37 -5.86 -16.25 -14.57
CA SER A 37 -5.39 -15.44 -15.70
C SER A 37 -3.97 -14.90 -15.47
N ALA A 38 -3.64 -14.51 -14.24
CA ALA A 38 -2.31 -13.99 -13.90
C ALA A 38 -1.21 -15.08 -13.94
N ALA A 39 -1.56 -16.34 -13.66
CA ALA A 39 -0.61 -17.45 -13.70
C ALA A 39 -0.20 -17.83 -15.15
N LEU A 40 -1.10 -17.66 -16.13
CA LEU A 40 -0.80 -18.02 -17.52
C LEU A 40 0.14 -17.03 -18.23
N VAL A 41 0.15 -15.77 -17.81
CA VAL A 41 1.02 -14.72 -18.41
C VAL A 41 2.48 -14.86 -17.95
N ALA A 42 2.75 -15.44 -16.78
CA ALA A 42 4.11 -15.61 -16.26
C ALA A 42 4.91 -16.72 -16.98
N ALA A 43 4.25 -17.68 -17.62
CA ALA A 43 4.89 -18.82 -18.27
C ALA A 43 5.40 -18.54 -19.70
N VAL A 44 4.96 -17.45 -20.35
CA VAL A 44 5.32 -17.13 -21.74
C VAL A 44 6.59 -16.26 -21.84
N VAL A 45 7.07 -15.69 -20.73
CA VAL A 45 8.13 -14.66 -20.73
C VAL A 45 9.50 -15.17 -20.26
N HIS A 46 9.64 -16.44 -19.87
CA HIS A 46 10.92 -16.99 -19.38
C HIS A 46 11.51 -18.05 -20.33
N PRO A 47 12.23 -17.67 -21.39
CA PRO A 47 13.14 -18.60 -22.05
C PRO A 47 14.27 -18.97 -21.07
N GLY A 48 14.52 -20.28 -20.95
CA GLY A 48 15.41 -20.87 -19.94
C GLY A 48 16.89 -20.47 -20.03
N PRO A 49 17.70 -20.83 -19.02
CA PRO A 49 19.11 -20.47 -18.96
C PRO A 49 19.95 -21.40 -19.84
N ALA A 50 20.75 -20.83 -20.74
CA ALA A 50 21.80 -21.54 -21.47
C ALA A 50 23.20 -21.17 -20.92
N PRO A 51 24.19 -22.08 -21.01
CA PRO A 51 25.37 -22.09 -20.15
C PRO A 51 26.56 -21.25 -20.66
N VAL A 52 27.50 -21.09 -19.72
CA VAL A 52 28.75 -20.34 -19.68
C VAL A 52 29.69 -20.58 -20.88
N GLY A 53 30.28 -19.49 -21.40
CA GLY A 53 31.56 -19.51 -22.11
C GLY A 53 31.94 -18.17 -22.79
N PRO A 54 33.02 -17.49 -22.37
CA PRO A 54 33.76 -16.50 -23.19
C PRO A 54 35.08 -17.12 -23.69
N PRO A 55 35.72 -16.66 -24.80
CA PRO A 55 36.34 -15.32 -24.82
C PRO A 55 36.48 -14.60 -26.18
N LEU A 56 36.71 -13.28 -26.09
CA LEU A 56 37.56 -12.43 -26.94
C LEU A 56 37.40 -12.52 -28.47
N ALA A 57 36.78 -11.48 -29.05
CA ALA A 57 37.14 -11.03 -30.40
C ALA A 57 37.17 -9.49 -30.44
N LEU A 58 38.39 -8.98 -30.41
CA LEU A 58 38.77 -7.64 -30.81
C LEU A 58 38.51 -7.52 -32.32
N ALA A 59 37.61 -6.65 -32.76
CA ALA A 59 37.55 -6.23 -34.16
C ALA A 59 37.06 -4.79 -34.24
N ALA A 60 38.00 -3.91 -34.54
CA ALA A 60 37.76 -2.54 -34.94
C ALA A 60 36.97 -2.49 -36.26
N SER A 61 36.05 -1.55 -36.38
CA SER A 61 35.92 -0.78 -37.62
C SER A 61 35.24 0.56 -37.35
N SER A 62 35.97 1.60 -37.74
CA SER A 62 35.58 3.00 -37.69
C SER A 62 34.57 3.33 -38.78
N GLY A 63 33.63 4.21 -38.46
CA GLY A 63 32.85 4.96 -39.45
C GLY A 63 32.25 6.20 -38.81
N PRO A 64 32.53 7.42 -39.29
CA PRO A 64 31.91 8.63 -38.80
C PRO A 64 30.71 8.99 -39.68
N GLN A 65 29.51 9.11 -39.13
CA GLN A 65 28.44 9.87 -39.78
C GLN A 65 27.58 10.68 -38.80
N PRO A 66 27.05 11.82 -39.26
CA PRO A 66 26.76 12.97 -38.43
C PRO A 66 25.26 13.15 -38.11
N ALA A 67 25.03 13.92 -37.05
CA ALA A 67 23.88 14.80 -36.81
C ALA A 67 22.47 14.34 -37.21
N ALA A 68 21.68 13.96 -36.20
CA ALA A 68 20.38 14.59 -35.93
C ALA A 68 19.90 14.16 -34.53
N SER A 69 20.48 14.75 -33.48
CA SER A 69 19.87 14.69 -32.16
C SER A 69 18.68 15.65 -32.15
N THR A 70 17.56 15.24 -32.75
CA THR A 70 16.28 15.87 -32.45
C THR A 70 15.84 15.34 -31.09
N ARG A 71 16.40 15.96 -30.05
CA ARG A 71 16.09 15.73 -28.65
C ARG A 71 14.62 16.08 -28.44
N VAL A 72 13.74 15.07 -28.43
CA VAL A 72 12.33 15.22 -28.08
C VAL A 72 12.23 15.81 -26.66
N PRO A 73 11.44 16.87 -26.41
CA PRO A 73 11.30 17.44 -25.08
C PRO A 73 10.31 16.60 -24.25
N ILE A 74 10.75 15.44 -23.75
CA ILE A 74 9.94 14.57 -22.86
C ILE A 74 10.11 14.95 -21.36
N GLY A 75 10.93 15.97 -21.04
CA GLY A 75 11.32 16.29 -19.66
C GLY A 75 10.39 17.20 -18.86
N HIS A 76 9.58 18.05 -19.51
CA HIS A 76 8.88 19.13 -18.80
C HIS A 76 7.61 18.67 -18.06
N GLN A 77 6.86 17.72 -18.63
CA GLN A 77 5.58 17.30 -18.04
C GLN A 77 5.79 16.43 -16.80
N LYS A 78 6.77 15.53 -16.80
CA LYS A 78 7.11 14.68 -15.65
C LYS A 78 7.74 15.49 -14.50
N ARG A 79 8.53 16.52 -14.81
CA ARG A 79 9.12 17.43 -13.81
C ARG A 79 8.08 18.33 -13.15
N ARG A 80 7.10 18.82 -13.92
CA ARG A 80 6.03 19.67 -13.39
C ARG A 80 5.10 18.90 -12.44
N THR A 81 4.78 17.64 -12.74
CA THR A 81 3.92 16.83 -11.87
C THR A 81 4.61 16.41 -10.56
N SER A 82 5.92 16.18 -10.56
CA SER A 82 6.67 15.93 -9.32
C SER A 82 6.75 17.19 -8.46
N GLU A 83 7.10 18.34 -9.05
CA GLU A 83 7.26 19.60 -8.34
C GLU A 83 5.95 20.07 -7.66
N THR A 84 4.80 19.94 -8.33
CA THR A 84 3.50 20.25 -7.70
C THR A 84 3.18 19.28 -6.56
N ARG A 85 3.52 17.99 -6.68
CA ARG A 85 3.28 17.01 -5.61
C ARG A 85 4.20 17.23 -4.41
N ASP A 86 5.46 17.57 -4.64
CA ASP A 86 6.43 17.85 -3.58
C ASP A 86 6.07 19.16 -2.85
N SER A 87 5.67 20.19 -3.61
CA SER A 87 5.14 21.45 -3.04
C SER A 87 3.86 21.21 -2.25
N GLY A 88 2.96 20.35 -2.76
CA GLY A 88 1.76 19.93 -2.05
C GLY A 88 2.08 19.20 -0.74
N TRP A 89 3.04 18.26 -0.77
CA TRP A 89 3.46 17.52 0.42
C TRP A 89 4.01 18.45 1.50
N ALA A 90 4.86 19.41 1.14
CA ALA A 90 5.39 20.38 2.10
C ALA A 90 4.29 21.16 2.83
N TYR A 91 3.24 21.56 2.10
CA TYR A 91 2.07 22.24 2.68
C TYR A 91 1.22 21.34 3.58
N TRP A 92 0.87 20.13 3.11
CA TRP A 92 -0.05 19.25 3.83
C TRP A 92 0.60 18.51 5.00
N SER A 93 1.87 18.12 4.87
CA SER A 93 2.58 17.29 5.85
C SER A 93 2.58 17.89 7.26
N VAL A 94 2.85 19.19 7.38
CA VAL A 94 2.88 19.92 8.66
C VAL A 94 1.51 19.91 9.33
N ARG A 95 0.47 20.20 8.56
CA ARG A 95 -0.91 20.31 9.08
C ARG A 95 -1.45 18.93 9.47
N ILE A 96 -1.23 17.93 8.63
CA ILE A 96 -1.65 16.55 8.88
C ILE A 96 -0.97 16.04 10.16
N ARG A 97 0.35 16.13 10.28
CA ARG A 97 1.04 15.57 11.45
C ARG A 97 0.70 16.28 12.76
N GLY A 98 0.48 17.59 12.73
CA GLY A 98 0.00 18.33 13.89
C GLY A 98 -1.41 17.87 14.31
N CYS A 99 -2.30 17.67 13.35
CA CYS A 99 -3.66 17.21 13.60
C CYS A 99 -3.75 15.75 14.09
N GLU A 100 -3.01 14.85 13.44
CA GLU A 100 -3.01 13.43 13.77
C GLU A 100 -2.42 13.16 15.17
N SER A 101 -1.36 13.88 15.56
CA SER A 101 -0.67 13.64 16.83
C SER A 101 -1.10 14.55 17.98
N HIS A 102 -1.62 15.75 17.71
CA HIS A 102 -1.94 16.76 18.73
C HIS A 102 -3.29 17.48 18.51
N GLY A 103 -4.04 17.13 17.46
CA GLY A 103 -5.36 17.71 17.20
C GLY A 103 -5.35 19.16 16.75
N ARG A 104 -4.21 19.73 16.33
CA ARG A 104 -4.13 21.10 15.78
C ARG A 104 -3.14 21.20 14.62
N PRO A 105 -3.43 21.96 13.55
CA PRO A 105 -2.61 21.96 12.34
C PRO A 105 -1.21 22.56 12.54
N ASP A 106 -1.06 23.48 13.49
CA ASP A 106 0.22 24.17 13.73
C ASP A 106 0.99 23.59 14.93
N ALA A 107 0.54 22.44 15.46
CA ALA A 107 1.24 21.76 16.55
C ALA A 107 2.55 21.12 16.05
N PRO A 108 3.59 21.08 16.89
CA PRO A 108 4.76 20.25 16.60
C PRO A 108 4.32 18.78 16.44
N PRO A 109 4.96 17.99 15.57
CA PRO A 109 4.67 16.56 15.47
C PRO A 109 5.10 15.80 16.72
N ASP A 110 4.28 14.86 17.18
CA ASP A 110 4.73 13.79 18.09
C ASP A 110 4.95 12.50 17.30
N TYR A 111 6.22 12.23 16.98
CA TYR A 111 6.62 11.01 16.27
C TYR A 111 6.53 9.74 17.13
N ALA A 112 6.40 9.87 18.45
CA ALA A 112 6.20 8.74 19.35
C ALA A 112 4.72 8.50 19.69
N ALA A 113 3.80 9.30 19.11
CA ALA A 113 2.37 9.21 19.40
C ALA A 113 1.84 7.79 19.18
N GLN A 114 1.08 7.30 20.15
CA GLN A 114 0.45 5.99 20.10
C GLN A 114 -1.05 6.15 20.38
N ASN A 115 -1.89 5.70 19.45
CA ASN A 115 -3.31 5.61 19.73
C ASN A 115 -3.57 4.50 20.76
N PRO A 116 -4.30 4.76 21.85
CA PRO A 116 -4.57 3.74 22.87
C PRO A 116 -5.66 2.73 22.47
N ARG A 117 -6.39 2.98 21.38
CA ARG A 117 -7.54 2.18 20.94
C ARG A 117 -7.39 1.57 19.55
N SER A 118 -6.27 1.82 18.88
CA SER A 118 -5.98 1.27 17.55
C SER A 118 -4.48 1.10 17.36
N SER A 119 -4.09 0.46 16.26
CA SER A 119 -2.69 0.35 15.84
C SER A 119 -2.14 1.62 15.18
N ALA A 120 -2.91 2.70 15.14
CA ALA A 120 -2.45 3.96 14.55
C ALA A 120 -1.38 4.58 15.44
N SER A 121 -0.21 4.87 14.86
CA SER A 121 0.93 5.38 15.60
C SER A 121 1.78 6.36 14.79
N GLY A 122 2.69 7.04 15.47
CA GLY A 122 3.56 8.06 14.93
C GLY A 122 2.84 9.36 14.60
N ALA A 123 3.59 10.35 14.12
CA ALA A 123 3.07 11.70 13.91
C ALA A 123 1.94 11.75 12.87
N TYR A 124 1.87 10.76 11.98
CA TYR A 124 0.89 10.62 10.90
C TYR A 124 -0.21 9.59 11.20
N GLN A 125 -0.20 8.99 12.40
CA GLN A 125 -1.18 8.00 12.84
C GLN A 125 -1.38 6.85 11.83
N ILE A 126 -0.28 6.29 11.34
CA ILE A 126 -0.28 5.21 10.36
C ILE A 126 -0.59 3.89 11.07
N LEU A 127 -1.54 3.11 10.55
CA LEU A 127 -1.90 1.79 11.09
C LEU A 127 -0.78 0.77 10.83
N ASP A 128 -0.53 -0.15 11.78
CA ASP A 128 0.46 -1.24 11.63
C ASP A 128 0.35 -2.01 10.32
N GLY A 129 -0.87 -2.31 9.86
CA GLY A 129 -1.09 -3.03 8.60
C GLY A 129 -0.67 -2.23 7.36
N THR A 130 -0.73 -0.90 7.44
CA THR A 130 -0.24 0.01 6.38
C THR A 130 1.27 0.22 6.49
N TRP A 131 1.76 0.32 7.72
CA TRP A 131 3.19 0.40 8.00
C TRP A 131 3.94 -0.84 7.52
N GLY A 132 3.38 -2.03 7.74
CA GLY A 132 3.85 -3.28 7.14
C GLY A 132 5.26 -3.70 7.57
N GLY A 133 5.69 -3.34 8.78
CA GLY A 133 7.03 -3.69 9.28
C GLY A 133 8.17 -2.91 8.61
N ARG A 134 7.88 -1.77 7.96
CA ARG A 134 8.89 -0.93 7.31
C ARG A 134 10.01 -0.58 8.27
N TYR A 135 11.24 -0.56 7.74
CA TYR A 135 12.47 -0.33 8.49
C TYR A 135 12.74 -1.31 9.65
N GLY A 136 12.08 -2.47 9.65
CA GLY A 136 12.30 -3.52 10.67
C GLY A 136 11.61 -3.26 12.01
N VAL A 137 10.73 -2.27 12.09
CA VAL A 137 9.97 -1.94 13.30
C VAL A 137 8.48 -2.18 13.11
N ARG A 138 7.79 -2.56 14.20
CA ARG A 138 6.39 -2.99 14.15
C ARG A 138 5.43 -1.80 14.02
N HIS A 139 5.67 -0.75 14.78
CA HIS A 139 4.85 0.46 14.77
C HIS A 139 5.56 1.60 14.04
N ALA A 140 4.78 2.53 13.49
CA ALA A 140 5.34 3.75 12.92
C ALA A 140 6.01 4.61 14.01
N SER A 141 5.48 4.61 15.24
CA SER A 141 6.05 5.33 16.39
C SER A 141 7.44 4.83 16.83
N ASP A 142 7.79 3.58 16.49
CA ASP A 142 9.12 3.01 16.76
C ASP A 142 10.16 3.48 15.72
N ALA A 143 9.72 4.08 14.60
CA ALA A 143 10.58 4.55 13.53
C ALA A 143 11.08 5.96 13.78
N THR A 144 12.25 6.28 13.22
CA THR A 144 12.80 7.65 13.28
C THR A 144 11.87 8.65 12.58
N PRO A 145 11.92 9.95 12.94
CA PRO A 145 11.14 10.98 12.27
C PRO A 145 11.29 10.97 10.74
N ALA A 146 12.53 10.83 10.24
CA ALA A 146 12.80 10.80 8.81
C ALA A 146 12.15 9.60 8.10
N GLN A 147 12.07 8.44 8.76
CA GLN A 147 11.41 7.25 8.22
C GLN A 147 9.89 7.43 8.15
N GLN A 148 9.28 8.04 9.17
CA GLN A 148 7.85 8.34 9.15
C GLN A 148 7.50 9.34 8.05
N GLU A 149 8.29 10.42 7.92
CA GLU A 149 8.14 11.42 6.86
C GLU A 149 8.25 10.79 5.46
N ALA A 150 9.23 9.89 5.25
CA ALA A 150 9.42 9.21 3.98
C ALA A 150 8.20 8.35 3.59
N VAL A 151 7.63 7.61 4.55
CA VAL A 151 6.46 6.76 4.34
C VAL A 151 5.20 7.60 4.14
N ALA A 152 5.00 8.64 4.95
CA ALA A 152 3.86 9.53 4.80
C ALA A 152 3.89 10.27 3.45
N ALA A 153 5.07 10.71 3.01
CA ALA A 153 5.27 11.29 1.68
C ALA A 153 4.95 10.28 0.56
N GLU A 154 5.30 9.01 0.73
CA GLU A 154 4.94 7.94 -0.21
C GLU A 154 3.42 7.75 -0.30
N ILE A 155 2.74 7.63 0.86
CA ILE A 155 1.28 7.51 0.92
C ILE A 155 0.62 8.72 0.26
N TYR A 156 1.11 9.93 0.54
CA TYR A 156 0.61 11.16 -0.10
C TYR A 156 0.83 11.15 -1.62
N ARG A 157 1.99 10.71 -2.09
CA ARG A 157 2.23 10.59 -3.54
C ARG A 157 1.29 9.60 -4.20
N GLN A 158 0.83 8.55 -3.51
CA GLN A 158 -0.08 7.56 -4.07
C GLN A 158 -1.55 7.98 -3.97
N HIS A 159 -1.95 8.63 -2.88
CA HIS A 159 -3.36 8.82 -2.52
C HIS A 159 -3.76 10.27 -2.20
N GLY A 160 -2.83 11.23 -2.29
CA GLY A 160 -3.05 12.58 -1.80
C GLY A 160 -3.37 12.58 -0.31
N THR A 161 -4.32 13.42 0.12
CA THR A 161 -4.74 13.50 1.52
C THR A 161 -5.82 12.49 1.92
N ALA A 162 -6.20 11.55 1.04
CA ALA A 162 -7.34 10.67 1.27
C ALA A 162 -7.21 9.82 2.55
N TRP A 163 -6.00 9.39 2.88
CA TRP A 163 -5.71 8.58 4.08
C TRP A 163 -5.93 9.32 5.40
N TRP A 164 -5.90 10.65 5.36
CA TRP A 164 -6.09 11.51 6.54
C TRP A 164 -7.44 12.23 6.51
N MET A 165 -8.40 11.77 5.69
CA MET A 165 -9.69 12.46 5.54
C MET A 165 -10.51 12.50 6.83
N ALA A 166 -10.32 11.54 7.74
CA ALA A 166 -11.00 11.52 9.04
C ALA A 166 -10.66 12.75 9.90
N SER A 167 -9.43 13.28 9.77
CA SER A 167 -8.97 14.49 10.46
C SER A 167 -9.06 15.74 9.58
N ALA A 168 -9.72 15.67 8.41
CA ALA A 168 -9.86 16.80 7.50
C ALA A 168 -10.38 18.10 8.14
N PRO A 169 -11.36 18.08 9.06
CA PRO A 169 -11.79 19.28 9.75
C PRO A 169 -10.69 19.98 10.55
N CYS A 170 -9.61 19.30 10.92
CA CYS A 170 -8.48 19.88 11.66
C CYS A 170 -7.44 20.50 10.72
N TRP A 171 -7.06 19.81 9.64
CA TRP A 171 -5.95 20.26 8.78
C TRP A 171 -6.39 21.08 7.57
N ARG A 172 -7.68 21.11 7.22
CA ARG A 172 -8.19 22.04 6.20
C ARG A 172 -8.21 23.48 6.74
N PRO A 173 -8.03 24.49 5.86
CA PRO A 173 -8.25 25.89 6.21
C PRO A 173 -9.71 26.19 6.55
#